data_AF-A0A7W1AB46-F1
#
_entry.id   AF-A0A7W1AB46-F1
#
_cell.length_a   1.000
_cell.length_b   1.000
_cell.length_c   1.000
_cell.angle_alpha   90.00
_cell.angle_beta   90.00
_cell.angle_gamma   90.00
#
_symmetry.space_group_name_H-M   'P 1'
#
loop_
_entity.id
_entity.type
_entity.pdbx_description
1 polymer ?
#
loop_
_entity_poly.entity_id
_entity_poly.type
_entity_poly.pdbx_seq_one_letter_code
_entity_poly.pdbx_strand_id
1 'polypeptide(L)' 'MSHVYCAECGFQNPEASNFCSRCGSTLNKGEAGEQTMTFTPEEIADDPGAALQDLAGKGPA' A
#
# COMPACT_ATOMS: atom_id res chain seq x y z
N MET A 1 -15.77 0.30 -18.26
CA MET A 1 -14.81 -0.82 -18.40
C MET A 1 -13.50 -0.22 -18.86
N SER A 2 -12.56 -0.02 -17.93
CA SER A 2 -11.25 0.53 -18.26
C SER A 2 -10.39 -0.61 -18.82
N HIS A 3 -9.74 -0.37 -19.95
CA HIS A 3 -8.84 -1.33 -20.58
C HIS A 3 -7.45 -0.71 -20.64
N VAL A 4 -6.42 -1.54 -20.51
CA VAL A 4 -5.02 -1.13 -20.59
C VAL A 4 -4.38 -1.74 -21.83
N TYR A 5 -3.60 -0.95 -22.55
CA TYR A 5 -2.86 -1.42 -23.71
C TYR A 5 -1.45 -1.83 -23.30
N CYS A 6 -1.01 -2.98 -23.77
CA CYS A 6 0.37 -3.42 -23.55
C CYS A 6 1.33 -2.54 -24.34
N ALA A 7 2.32 -1.93 -23.67
CA ALA A 7 3.36 -1.13 -24.31
C ALA A 7 4.26 -1.95 -25.27
N GLU A 8 4.38 -3.26 -25.04
CA GLU A 8 5.27 -4.13 -25.81
C GLU A 8 4.65 -4.65 -27.12
N CYS A 9 3.34 -4.94 -27.12
CA CYS A 9 2.68 -5.57 -28.28
C CYS A 9 1.38 -4.89 -28.74
N GLY A 10 0.93 -3.84 -28.05
CA GLY A 10 -0.29 -3.10 -28.38
C GLY A 10 -1.60 -3.84 -28.13
N PHE A 11 -1.57 -5.04 -27.52
CA PHE A 11 -2.79 -5.79 -27.22
C PHE A 11 -3.60 -5.12 -26.11
N GLN A 12 -4.92 -5.06 -26.28
CA GLN A 12 -5.86 -4.56 -25.28
C GLN A 12 -6.08 -5.64 -24.22
N ASN A 13 -5.72 -5.35 -22.98
CA ASN A 13 -5.95 -6.21 -21.83
C ASN A 13 -6.94 -5.53 -20.86
N PRO A 14 -7.68 -6.31 -20.06
CA PRO A 14 -8.51 -5.73 -19.00
C PRO A 14 -7.64 -5.09 -17.91
N GLU A 15 -8.13 -4.03 -17.26
CA GLU A 15 -7.42 -3.30 -16.19
C GLU A 15 -7.07 -4.15 -14.95
N ALA A 16 -7.72 -5.31 -14.80
CA ALA A 16 -7.42 -6.28 -13.74
C ALA A 16 -6.21 -7.19 -14.07
N SER A 17 -5.73 -7.22 -15.32
CA SER A 17 -4.61 -8.07 -15.72
C SER A 17 -3.27 -7.47 -15.29
N ASN A 18 -2.47 -8.26 -14.57
CA ASN A 18 -1.08 -7.92 -14.23
C ASN A 18 -0.10 -8.19 -15.39
N PHE A 19 -0.47 -9.09 -16.32
CA PHE A 19 0.36 -9.49 -17.46
C PHE A 19 -0.45 -9.49 -18.75
N CYS A 20 0.22 -9.24 -19.87
CA CYS A 20 -0.39 -9.27 -21.18
C CYS A 20 -0.72 -10.70 -21.61
N SER A 21 -1.98 -10.95 -21.99
CA SER A 21 -2.45 -12.28 -22.43
C SER A 21 -1.88 -12.73 -23.77
N ARG A 22 -1.24 -11.81 -24.52
CA ARG A 22 -0.68 -12.07 -25.85
C ARG A 22 0.83 -12.28 -25.84
N CYS A 23 1.57 -11.43 -25.13
CA CYS A 23 3.04 -11.45 -25.14
C CYS A 23 3.68 -11.80 -23.79
N GLY A 24 2.90 -11.86 -22.70
CA GLY A 24 3.40 -12.18 -21.36
C GLY A 24 4.06 -11.02 -20.61
N SER A 25 4.23 -9.85 -21.23
CA SER A 25 4.86 -8.69 -20.60
C SER A 25 4.01 -8.12 -19.46
N THR A 26 4.65 -7.59 -18.42
CA THR A 26 4.01 -6.96 -17.27
C THR A 26 3.25 -5.71 -17.68
N LEU A 27 1.99 -5.60 -17.27
CA LEU A 27 1.19 -4.40 -17.46
C LEU A 27 1.44 -3.52 -16.25
N ASN A 28 2.17 -2.42 -16.44
CA ASN A 28 2.41 -1.46 -15.36
C ASN A 28 1.08 -0.79 -15.02
N LYS A 29 0.41 -1.35 -14.01
CA LYS A 29 -0.72 -0.73 -13.35
C LYS A 29 -0.11 0.35 -12.47
N GLY A 30 -0.28 1.61 -12.87
CA GLY A 30 0.23 2.76 -12.14
C GLY A 30 -0.47 2.90 -10.80
N GLU A 31 -0.21 1.98 -9.88
CA GLU A 31 -0.37 2.22 -8.46
C GLU A 31 0.84 3.07 -8.07
N ALA A 32 0.64 4.37 -8.30
CA ALA A 32 1.52 5.42 -7.86
C ALA A 32 1.71 5.30 -6.35
N GLY A 33 2.97 5.34 -5.94
CA GLY A 33 3.35 5.56 -4.56
C GLY A 33 3.66 4.27 -3.84
N GLU A 34 4.94 3.95 -3.80
CA GLU A 34 5.52 3.29 -2.64
C GLU A 34 5.13 4.12 -1.41
N GLN A 35 4.03 3.76 -0.75
CA GLN A 35 3.61 4.37 0.51
C GLN A 35 4.46 3.80 1.66
N THR A 36 5.78 3.78 1.49
CA THR A 36 6.71 3.40 2.56
C THR A 36 6.87 4.62 3.45
N MET A 37 6.04 4.72 4.47
CA MET A 37 6.26 5.68 5.54
C MET A 37 7.41 5.18 6.42
N THR A 38 8.57 5.83 6.32
CA THR A 38 9.70 5.64 7.22
C THR A 38 9.46 6.52 8.45
N PHE A 39 9.16 5.91 9.58
CA PHE A 39 9.06 6.61 10.86
C PHE A 39 10.46 6.68 11.50
N THR A 40 10.97 7.88 11.81
CA THR A 40 12.22 8.01 12.55
C THR A 40 11.98 7.96 14.06
N PRO A 41 12.95 7.47 14.87
CA PRO A 41 12.80 7.39 16.31
C PRO A 41 12.52 8.74 17.01
N GLU A 42 12.86 9.86 16.38
CA GLU A 42 12.57 11.20 16.90
C GLU A 42 11.08 11.53 16.92
N GLU A 43 10.28 10.95 16.01
CA GLU A 43 8.83 11.14 15.92
C GLU A 43 8.06 10.37 17.02
N ILE A 44 8.71 9.38 17.66
CA ILE A 44 8.14 8.56 18.73
C ILE A 44 8.47 9.16 20.12
N ALA A 45 9.42 10.11 20.20
CA ALA A 45 9.92 10.64 21.46
C ALA A 45 9.01 11.70 22.10
N ASP A 46 7.98 12.19 21.40
CA ASP A 46 6.94 13.07 21.97
C ASP A 46 5.83 12.21 22.60
N ASP A 47 6.05 11.90 23.89
CA ASP A 47 5.10 11.32 24.85
C ASP A 47 4.82 9.79 24.86
N PRO A 48 5.79 8.98 25.34
CA PRO A 48 5.54 7.61 25.78
C PRO A 48 4.70 7.51 27.09
N GLY A 49 4.23 8.63 27.64
CA GLY A 49 3.48 8.71 28.90
C GLY A 49 1.98 8.46 28.72
N ALA A 50 1.38 8.93 27.63
CA ALA A 50 -0.07 8.86 27.43
C ALA A 50 -0.60 7.43 27.15
N ALA A 51 0.20 6.55 26.54
CA ALA A 51 -0.26 5.20 26.16
C ALA A 51 -0.37 4.22 27.35
N LEU A 52 0.30 4.49 28.47
CA LEU A 52 0.31 3.58 29.64
C LEU A 52 -0.70 3.95 30.74
N GLN A 53 -1.33 5.13 30.68
CA GLN A 53 -2.31 5.55 31.71
C GLN A 53 -3.73 5.03 31.46
N ASP A 54 -4.09 4.63 30.24
CA ASP A 54 -5.45 4.13 29.95
C ASP A 54 -5.64 2.64 30.32
N LEU A 55 -4.54 1.87 30.45
CA LEU A 55 -4.58 0.48 30.90
C LEU A 55 -4.61 0.33 32.43
N ALA A 56 -4.56 1.43 33.18
CA ALA A 56 -4.83 1.44 34.62
C ALA A 56 -6.35 1.52 34.92
N GLY A 57 -7.13 0.70 34.21
CA GLY A 57 -8.52 0.44 34.52
C GLY A 57 -8.64 -0.27 35.86
N LYS A 58 -9.34 0.36 36.80
CA LYS A 58 -9.64 -0.09 38.16
C LYS A 58 -10.04 -1.58 38.19
N GLY A 59 -9.29 -2.42 38.89
CA GLY A 59 -9.73 -3.79 39.22
C GLY A 59 -10.92 -3.76 40.19
N PRO A 60 -11.92 -4.65 40.06
CA PRO A 60 -13.03 -4.73 41.00
C PRO A 60 -12.58 -5.41 42.31
N ALA A 61 -13.27 -5.02 43.38
CA ALA A 61 -13.03 -5.31 44.80
C ALA A 61 -12.85 -6.79 45.15
#